data_AF-A0A3P7IBE4-F1
#
_entry.id   AF-A0A3P7IBE4-F1
#
_cell.length_a   1.000
_cell.length_b   1.000
_cell.length_c   1.000
_cell.angle_alpha   90.00
_cell.angle_beta   90.00
_cell.angle_gamma   90.00
#
_symmetry.space_group_name_H-M   'P 1'
#
loop_
_entity.id
_entity.type
_entity.pdbx_description
1 polymer ?
#
loop_
_entity_poly.entity_id
_entity_poly.type
_entity_poly.pdbx_seq_one_letter_code
_entity_poly.pdbx_strand_id
1 'polypeptide(L)'
;MNVTPVRLACWSLVVSGEALHIASLLADPSTLDGAATSVCALHTQRFFSMLDLAELAGTEKSDAKSSLLDWLSVEDLSGSQEFLRDILQSPSSFAQQLSKAHDAATATLLQWGRSRQAANIGFKLAEWLRANGKEETAVPLELRFISSLLESGMKSQTVVDIMKRVVPYLKDDIDYERLLSYRLFMAVYENNIEERKKIAEDLVAQIKKRTSSEKIRPRRVRSALRFMFISMK
;
A
#
# COMPACT_ATOMS: atom_id res chain seq x y z
N MET A 1 -0.33 1.83 -33.96
CA MET A 1 0.12 2.97 -33.13
C MET A 1 0.62 2.41 -31.80
N ASN A 2 1.86 2.68 -31.43
CA ASN A 2 2.36 2.32 -30.09
C ASN A 2 1.84 3.36 -29.09
N VAL A 3 0.87 2.99 -28.26
CA VAL A 3 0.36 3.84 -27.17
C VAL A 3 1.40 3.81 -26.04
N THR A 4 1.84 4.97 -25.57
CA THR A 4 2.79 5.04 -24.45
C THR A 4 2.09 4.56 -23.16
N PRO A 5 2.83 3.97 -22.19
CA PRO A 5 2.24 3.51 -20.92
C PRO A 5 1.44 4.59 -20.20
N VAL A 6 1.93 5.82 -20.29
CA VAL A 6 1.32 7.02 -19.71
C VAL A 6 0.00 7.41 -20.38
N ARG A 7 -0.09 7.33 -21.71
CA ARG A 7 -1.35 7.54 -22.43
C ARG A 7 -2.34 6.42 -22.11
N LEU A 8 -1.86 5.19 -21.96
CA LEU A 8 -2.68 4.05 -21.55
C LEU A 8 -3.24 4.24 -20.14
N ALA A 9 -2.46 4.81 -19.21
CA ALA A 9 -2.92 5.16 -17.87
C ALA A 9 -4.03 6.24 -17.92
N CYS A 10 -3.86 7.30 -18.71
CA CYS A 10 -4.92 8.29 -18.94
C CYS A 10 -6.21 7.65 -19.48
N TRP A 11 -6.11 6.82 -20.51
CA TRP A 11 -7.27 6.09 -21.05
C TRP A 11 -7.92 5.18 -19.99
N SER A 12 -7.11 4.47 -19.20
CA SER A 12 -7.60 3.60 -18.14
C SER A 12 -8.37 4.40 -17.07
N LEU A 13 -7.94 5.60 -16.72
CA LEU A 13 -8.66 6.48 -15.79
C LEU A 13 -10.02 6.92 -16.34
N VAL A 14 -10.08 7.32 -17.62
CA VAL A 14 -11.34 7.73 -18.26
C VAL A 14 -12.30 6.55 -18.33
N VAL A 15 -11.86 5.42 -18.91
CA VAL A 15 -12.70 4.24 -19.10
C VAL A 15 -13.17 3.67 -17.76
N SER A 16 -12.30 3.60 -16.75
CA SER A 16 -12.72 3.13 -15.43
C SER A 16 -13.66 4.10 -14.72
N GLY A 17 -13.50 5.41 -14.92
CA GLY A 17 -14.42 6.43 -14.43
C GLY A 17 -15.83 6.26 -15.00
N GLU A 18 -15.94 6.16 -16.32
CA GLU A 18 -17.21 5.96 -17.02
C GLU A 18 -17.86 4.62 -16.66
N ALA A 19 -17.09 3.54 -16.62
CA ALA A 19 -17.59 2.23 -16.24
C ALA A 19 -18.14 2.20 -14.80
N LEU A 20 -17.47 2.89 -13.86
CA LEU A 20 -17.95 3.03 -12.48
C LEU A 20 -19.20 3.91 -12.41
N HIS A 21 -19.28 4.98 -13.21
CA HIS A 21 -20.46 5.82 -13.30
C HIS A 21 -21.67 5.00 -13.78
N ILE A 22 -21.52 4.26 -14.88
CA ILE A 22 -22.56 3.35 -15.39
C ILE A 22 -22.93 2.30 -14.35
N ALA A 23 -21.94 1.66 -13.72
CA ALA A 23 -22.19 0.66 -12.68
C ALA A 23 -22.98 1.23 -11.49
N SER A 24 -22.76 2.51 -11.14
CA SER A 24 -23.52 3.19 -10.07
C SER A 24 -24.98 3.45 -10.45
N LEU A 25 -25.26 3.67 -11.75
CA LEU A 25 -26.62 3.89 -12.26
C LEU A 25 -27.43 2.59 -12.38
N LEU A 26 -26.76 1.46 -12.56
CA LEU A 26 -27.41 0.16 -12.82
C LEU A 26 -27.93 -0.56 -11.56
N ALA A 27 -27.84 0.04 -10.38
CA ALA A 27 -28.36 -0.41 -9.08
C ALA A 27 -28.11 -1.89 -8.70
N ASP A 28 -27.31 -2.01 -7.64
CA ASP A 28 -27.00 -3.20 -6.84
C ASP A 28 -26.17 -4.32 -7.49
N PRO A 29 -24.88 -4.04 -7.80
CA PRO A 29 -23.90 -5.07 -8.16
C PRO A 29 -23.68 -6.12 -7.06
N SER A 30 -24.32 -5.99 -5.89
CA SER A 30 -24.24 -6.97 -4.80
C SER A 30 -24.93 -8.29 -5.05
N THR A 31 -25.77 -8.36 -6.08
CA THR A 31 -26.57 -9.55 -6.39
C THR A 31 -25.85 -10.53 -7.32
N LEU A 32 -24.69 -10.16 -7.89
CA LEU A 32 -23.92 -11.00 -8.82
C LEU A 32 -22.42 -10.91 -8.49
N ASP A 33 -21.80 -12.02 -8.08
CA ASP A 33 -20.35 -12.12 -7.81
C ASP A 33 -19.46 -11.59 -8.95
N GLY A 34 -19.95 -11.69 -10.19
CA GLY A 34 -19.29 -11.12 -11.38
C GLY A 34 -19.26 -9.59 -11.39
N ALA A 35 -20.32 -8.93 -10.92
CA ALA A 35 -20.39 -7.48 -10.83
C ALA A 35 -19.49 -6.95 -9.70
N ALA A 36 -19.51 -7.59 -8.52
CA ALA A 36 -18.59 -7.28 -7.43
C ALA A 36 -17.11 -7.40 -7.86
N THR A 37 -16.78 -8.47 -8.60
CA THR A 37 -15.43 -8.67 -9.14
C THR A 37 -15.01 -7.57 -10.11
N SER A 38 -15.90 -7.19 -11.03
CA SER A 38 -15.66 -6.13 -12.01
C SER A 38 -15.48 -4.77 -11.33
N VAL A 39 -16.33 -4.42 -10.36
CA VAL A 39 -16.22 -3.16 -9.62
C VAL A 39 -14.90 -3.09 -8.83
N CYS A 40 -14.50 -4.19 -8.18
CA CYS A 40 -13.19 -4.29 -7.54
C CYS A 40 -12.03 -4.08 -8.53
N ALA A 41 -12.11 -4.71 -9.71
CA ALA A 41 -11.10 -4.58 -10.75
C ALA A 41 -11.00 -3.15 -11.29
N LEU A 42 -12.14 -2.48 -11.53
CA LEU A 42 -12.20 -1.09 -12.00
C LEU A 42 -11.56 -0.13 -10.99
N HIS A 43 -11.92 -0.23 -9.72
CA HIS A 43 -11.31 0.62 -8.69
C HIS A 43 -9.82 0.34 -8.51
N THR A 44 -9.41 -0.93 -8.59
CA THR A 44 -7.99 -1.32 -8.53
C THR A 44 -7.21 -0.74 -9.71
N GLN A 45 -7.73 -0.89 -10.92
CA GLN A 45 -7.11 -0.36 -12.14
C GLN A 45 -7.00 1.16 -12.09
N ARG A 46 -8.05 1.85 -11.63
CA ARG A 46 -8.04 3.31 -11.47
C ARG A 46 -6.93 3.75 -10.52
N PHE A 47 -6.75 3.07 -9.38
CA PHE A 47 -5.66 3.36 -8.46
C PHE A 47 -4.27 3.15 -9.08
N PHE A 48 -4.05 2.02 -9.76
CA PHE A 48 -2.76 1.76 -10.41
C PHE A 48 -2.47 2.71 -11.57
N SER A 49 -3.49 3.09 -12.34
CA SER A 49 -3.32 4.09 -13.40
C SER A 49 -2.96 5.47 -12.84
N MET A 50 -3.49 5.84 -11.66
CA MET A 50 -3.00 7.03 -10.95
C MET A 50 -1.53 6.87 -10.57
N LEU A 51 -1.11 5.73 -10.00
CA LEU A 51 0.30 5.49 -9.65
C LEU A 51 1.23 5.53 -10.87
N ASP A 52 0.83 4.97 -12.01
CA ASP A 52 1.62 5.01 -13.24
C ASP A 52 1.84 6.46 -13.72
N LEU A 53 0.82 7.31 -13.57
CA LEU A 53 0.96 8.75 -13.83
C LEU A 53 1.84 9.47 -12.80
N ALA A 54 1.95 8.96 -11.57
CA ALA A 54 2.79 9.56 -10.54
C ALA A 54 4.27 9.56 -10.94
N GLU A 55 4.70 8.58 -11.76
CA GLU A 55 6.07 8.52 -12.25
C GLU A 55 6.43 9.70 -13.16
N LEU A 56 5.45 10.42 -13.71
CA LEU A 56 5.65 11.62 -14.52
C LEU A 56 5.88 12.89 -13.68
N ALA A 57 5.66 12.82 -12.37
CA ALA A 57 5.88 13.95 -11.48
C ALA A 57 7.38 14.22 -11.23
N GLY A 58 8.27 13.28 -11.60
CA GLY A 58 9.72 13.45 -11.51
C GLY A 58 10.29 14.37 -12.58
N THR A 59 11.30 15.17 -12.21
CA THR A 59 11.99 16.16 -13.06
C THR A 59 12.61 15.57 -14.33
N GLU A 60 12.94 14.28 -14.35
CA GLU A 60 13.57 13.60 -15.48
C GLU A 60 12.60 13.28 -16.64
N LYS A 61 11.29 13.40 -16.44
CA LYS A 61 10.26 13.06 -17.46
C LYS A 61 9.50 14.28 -18.00
N SER A 62 10.11 15.48 -17.93
CA SER A 62 9.52 16.74 -18.37
C SER A 62 8.97 16.69 -19.80
N ASP A 63 9.70 16.06 -20.74
CA ASP A 63 9.29 15.95 -22.15
C ASP A 63 8.12 14.99 -22.37
N ALA A 64 8.05 13.92 -21.58
CA ALA A 64 6.92 12.99 -21.61
C ALA A 64 5.65 13.65 -21.05
N LYS A 65 5.80 14.50 -20.03
CA LYS A 65 4.72 15.27 -19.43
C LYS A 65 4.21 16.36 -20.38
N SER A 66 5.08 17.12 -21.04
CA SER A 66 4.68 18.13 -22.02
C SER A 66 3.95 17.50 -23.21
N SER A 67 4.51 16.43 -23.79
CA SER A 67 3.86 15.70 -24.89
C SER A 67 2.48 15.14 -24.52
N LEU A 68 2.28 14.76 -23.26
CA LEU A 68 0.97 14.31 -22.77
C LEU A 68 -0.01 15.47 -22.62
N LEU A 69 0.43 16.61 -22.09
CA LEU A 69 -0.40 17.81 -21.95
C LEU A 69 -0.83 18.35 -23.32
N ASP A 70 0.05 18.33 -24.32
CA ASP A 70 -0.28 18.70 -25.71
C ASP A 70 -1.35 17.76 -26.27
N TRP A 71 -1.22 16.45 -26.03
CA TRP A 71 -2.22 15.47 -26.45
C TRP A 71 -3.59 15.69 -25.77
N LEU A 72 -3.59 16.11 -24.51
CA LEU A 72 -4.80 16.44 -23.73
C LEU A 72 -5.36 17.84 -24.04
N SER A 73 -4.73 18.61 -24.93
CA SER A 73 -5.19 19.97 -25.28
C SER A 73 -6.20 19.99 -26.44
N VAL A 74 -6.49 18.83 -27.04
CA VAL A 74 -7.50 18.68 -28.10
C VAL A 74 -8.89 18.72 -27.49
N GLU A 75 -9.68 19.77 -27.77
CA GLU A 75 -11.00 19.98 -27.17
C GLU A 75 -11.86 18.71 -27.03
N ASP A 76 -12.41 18.53 -25.82
CA ASP A 76 -13.32 17.45 -25.47
C ASP A 76 -14.50 18.01 -24.66
N LEU A 77 -15.70 17.52 -24.96
CA LEU A 77 -16.96 17.88 -24.31
C LEU A 77 -17.19 17.12 -22.99
N SER A 78 -16.40 16.10 -22.68
CA SER A 78 -16.61 15.20 -21.52
C SER A 78 -16.06 15.72 -20.18
N GLY A 79 -15.21 16.76 -20.18
CA GLY A 79 -14.51 17.26 -18.98
C GLY A 79 -13.39 16.34 -18.45
N SER A 80 -13.26 15.12 -18.98
CA SER A 80 -12.23 14.15 -18.58
C SER A 80 -10.80 14.67 -18.81
N GLN A 81 -10.59 15.40 -19.90
CA GLN A 81 -9.29 16.00 -20.21
C GLN A 81 -8.94 17.17 -19.29
N GLU A 82 -9.92 17.97 -18.86
CA GLU A 82 -9.70 19.04 -17.88
C GLU A 82 -9.25 18.46 -16.55
N PHE A 83 -9.93 17.40 -16.09
CA PHE A 83 -9.53 16.65 -14.91
C PHE A 83 -8.09 16.12 -15.03
N LEU A 84 -7.75 15.48 -16.16
CA LEU A 84 -6.40 14.94 -16.38
C LEU A 84 -5.34 16.04 -16.43
N ARG A 85 -5.62 17.18 -17.07
CA ARG A 85 -4.71 18.33 -17.09
C ARG A 85 -4.48 18.90 -15.69
N ASP A 86 -5.55 19.07 -14.90
CA ASP A 86 -5.45 19.59 -13.53
C ASP A 86 -4.56 18.71 -12.64
N ILE A 87 -4.78 17.39 -12.63
CA ILE A 87 -3.96 16.48 -11.81
C ILE A 87 -2.51 16.42 -12.28
N LEU A 88 -2.24 16.57 -13.58
CA LEU A 88 -0.86 16.55 -14.10
C LEU A 88 -0.12 17.86 -13.81
N GLN A 89 -0.84 18.98 -13.76
CA GLN A 89 -0.25 20.31 -13.53
C GLN A 89 -0.05 20.61 -12.03
N SER A 90 -0.91 20.08 -11.16
CA SER A 90 -0.88 20.35 -9.71
C SER A 90 -0.49 19.12 -8.90
N PRO A 91 0.71 19.09 -8.27
CA PRO A 91 1.10 18.01 -7.37
C PRO A 91 0.14 17.81 -6.19
N SER A 92 -0.49 18.89 -5.72
CA SER A 92 -1.48 18.84 -4.64
C SER A 92 -2.79 18.19 -5.08
N SER A 93 -3.30 18.56 -6.28
CA SER A 93 -4.48 17.92 -6.87
C SER A 93 -4.21 16.44 -7.12
N PHE A 94 -3.03 16.12 -7.68
CA PHE A 94 -2.59 14.75 -7.90
C PHE A 94 -2.63 13.92 -6.61
N ALA A 95 -1.99 14.40 -5.54
CA ALA A 95 -1.94 13.70 -4.26
C ALA A 95 -3.34 13.48 -3.67
N GLN A 96 -4.23 14.47 -3.79
CA GLN A 96 -5.61 14.36 -3.33
C GLN A 96 -6.37 13.29 -4.12
N GLN A 97 -6.25 13.27 -5.45
CA GLN A 97 -6.94 12.32 -6.30
C GLN A 97 -6.40 10.89 -6.14
N LEU A 98 -5.08 10.74 -5.93
CA LEU A 98 -4.48 9.45 -5.61
C LEU A 98 -5.02 8.90 -4.28
N SER A 99 -5.12 9.75 -3.25
CA SER A 99 -5.73 9.35 -1.97
C SER A 99 -7.19 8.93 -2.14
N LYS A 100 -7.99 9.70 -2.89
CA LYS A 100 -9.39 9.35 -3.18
C LYS A 100 -9.51 8.01 -3.93
N ALA A 101 -8.65 7.77 -4.91
CA ALA A 101 -8.61 6.51 -5.64
C ALA A 101 -8.25 5.33 -4.73
N HIS A 102 -7.27 5.51 -3.85
CA HIS A 102 -6.90 4.53 -2.82
C HIS A 102 -8.08 4.23 -1.88
N ASP A 103 -8.75 5.24 -1.36
CA ASP A 103 -9.82 5.07 -0.37
C ASP A 103 -11.02 4.35 -0.99
N ALA A 104 -11.41 4.74 -2.21
CA ALA A 104 -12.47 4.08 -2.95
C ALA A 104 -12.15 2.60 -3.27
N ALA A 105 -10.92 2.32 -3.71
CA ALA A 105 -10.49 0.95 -3.98
C ALA A 105 -10.41 0.11 -2.71
N THR A 106 -9.83 0.65 -1.64
CA THR A 106 -9.73 -0.02 -0.34
C THR A 106 -11.12 -0.33 0.23
N ALA A 107 -12.03 0.64 0.25
CA ALA A 107 -13.39 0.44 0.75
C ALA A 107 -14.12 -0.66 -0.03
N THR A 108 -14.09 -0.59 -1.36
CA THR A 108 -14.71 -1.58 -2.24
C THR A 108 -14.14 -2.97 -2.02
N LEU A 109 -12.81 -3.11 -2.00
CA LEU A 109 -12.16 -4.40 -1.80
C LEU A 109 -12.52 -5.02 -0.44
N LEU A 110 -12.57 -4.21 0.63
CA LEU A 110 -12.94 -4.69 1.95
C LEU A 110 -14.41 -5.09 2.04
N GLN A 111 -15.30 -4.32 1.43
CA GLN A 111 -16.73 -4.66 1.33
C GLN A 111 -16.93 -6.06 0.74
N TRP A 112 -16.10 -6.44 -0.23
CA TRP A 112 -16.15 -7.73 -0.91
C TRP A 112 -15.15 -8.77 -0.35
N GLY A 113 -14.64 -8.58 0.87
CA GLY A 113 -13.79 -9.55 1.57
C GLY A 113 -12.37 -9.70 1.00
N ARG A 114 -11.93 -8.81 0.11
CA ARG A 114 -10.62 -8.83 -0.56
C ARG A 114 -9.53 -8.11 0.24
N SER A 115 -9.43 -8.42 1.53
CA SER A 115 -8.54 -7.73 2.48
C SER A 115 -7.07 -7.71 2.06
N ARG A 116 -6.58 -8.79 1.43
CA ARG A 116 -5.19 -8.87 0.94
C ARG A 116 -4.92 -7.92 -0.23
N GLN A 117 -5.86 -7.80 -1.16
CA GLN A 117 -5.73 -6.86 -2.27
C GLN A 117 -5.79 -5.41 -1.76
N ALA A 118 -6.68 -5.12 -0.80
CA ALA A 118 -6.74 -3.81 -0.16
C ALA A 118 -5.42 -3.46 0.55
N ALA A 119 -4.83 -4.41 1.28
CA ALA A 119 -3.54 -4.21 1.93
C ALA A 119 -2.39 -3.98 0.93
N ASN A 120 -2.41 -4.67 -0.22
CA ASN A 120 -1.42 -4.45 -1.28
C ASN A 120 -1.55 -3.07 -1.94
N ILE A 121 -2.76 -2.59 -2.19
CA ILE A 121 -3.00 -1.22 -2.66
C ILE A 121 -2.48 -0.20 -1.65
N GLY A 122 -2.75 -0.41 -0.36
CA GLY A 122 -2.20 0.42 0.72
C GLY A 122 -0.67 0.43 0.73
N PHE A 123 -0.03 -0.73 0.55
CA PHE A 123 1.43 -0.82 0.43
C PHE A 123 1.97 0.01 -0.75
N LYS A 124 1.31 -0.04 -1.91
CA LYS A 124 1.70 0.75 -3.08
C LYS A 124 1.55 2.25 -2.87
N LEU A 125 0.52 2.68 -2.15
CA LEU A 125 0.40 4.07 -1.72
C LEU A 125 1.53 4.44 -0.74
N ALA A 126 1.89 3.54 0.18
CA ALA A 126 2.98 3.78 1.14
C ALA A 126 4.34 3.97 0.45
N GLU A 127 4.64 3.17 -0.58
CA GLU A 127 5.85 3.35 -1.39
C GLU A 127 5.89 4.75 -2.03
N TRP A 128 4.78 5.20 -2.60
CA TRP A 128 4.67 6.55 -3.15
C TRP A 128 4.80 7.64 -2.08
N LEU A 129 4.16 7.48 -0.92
CA LEU A 129 4.24 8.43 0.20
C LEU A 129 5.67 8.60 0.70
N ARG A 130 6.43 7.51 0.85
CA ARG A 130 7.85 7.57 1.25
C ARG A 130 8.71 8.29 0.21
N ALA A 131 8.50 8.00 -1.08
CA ALA A 131 9.20 8.70 -2.15
C ALA A 131 8.92 10.22 -2.14
N ASN A 132 7.81 10.64 -1.54
CA ASN A 132 7.41 12.04 -1.37
C ASN A 132 7.61 12.57 0.06
N GLY A 133 8.43 11.91 0.89
CA GLY A 133 8.80 12.39 2.23
C GLY A 133 7.72 12.28 3.32
N LYS A 134 6.63 11.53 3.08
CA LYS A 134 5.52 11.35 4.01
C LYS A 134 5.63 10.04 4.80
N GLU A 135 6.72 9.89 5.55
CA GLU A 135 7.06 8.63 6.23
C GLU A 135 6.03 8.20 7.28
N GLU A 136 5.58 9.13 8.13
CA GLU A 136 4.62 8.86 9.21
C GLU A 136 3.28 8.31 8.67
N THR A 137 2.83 8.81 7.51
CA THR A 137 1.61 8.35 6.86
C THR A 137 1.78 7.01 6.16
N ALA A 138 3.00 6.67 5.72
CA ALA A 138 3.30 5.40 5.05
C ALA A 138 3.36 4.22 6.03
N VAL A 139 3.90 4.43 7.24
CA VAL A 139 4.13 3.37 8.24
C VAL A 139 2.86 2.56 8.56
N PRO A 140 1.69 3.15 8.83
CA PRO A 140 0.46 2.39 9.10
C PRO A 140 0.02 1.49 7.93
N LEU A 141 0.21 1.95 6.69
CA LEU A 141 -0.16 1.20 5.49
C LEU A 141 0.76 -0.01 5.29
N GLU A 142 2.08 0.16 5.49
CA GLU A 142 3.05 -0.94 5.43
C GLU A 142 2.81 -1.97 6.54
N LEU A 143 2.47 -1.51 7.76
CA LEU A 143 2.09 -2.40 8.86
C LEU A 143 0.86 -3.24 8.53
N ARG A 144 -0.16 -2.64 7.92
CA ARG A 144 -1.36 -3.35 7.48
C ARG A 144 -1.01 -4.41 6.43
N PHE A 145 -0.12 -4.07 5.50
CA PHE A 145 0.38 -5.02 4.50
C PHE A 145 1.14 -6.17 5.14
N ILE A 146 2.13 -5.89 6.00
CA ILE A 146 2.86 -6.91 6.76
C ILE A 146 1.89 -7.84 7.49
N SER A 147 0.92 -7.28 8.21
CA SER A 147 -0.08 -8.06 8.96
C SER A 147 -0.85 -9.00 8.04
N SER A 148 -1.30 -8.52 6.88
CA SER A 148 -2.01 -9.34 5.90
C SER A 148 -1.15 -10.49 5.33
N LEU A 149 0.16 -10.28 5.17
CA LEU A 149 1.07 -11.32 4.70
C LEU A 149 1.30 -12.38 5.79
N LEU A 150 1.51 -11.95 7.04
CA LEU A 150 1.69 -12.85 8.17
C LEU A 150 0.45 -13.70 8.46
N GLU A 151 -0.75 -13.11 8.36
CA GLU A 151 -2.02 -13.83 8.48
C GLU A 151 -2.16 -14.93 7.41
N SER A 152 -1.61 -14.70 6.22
CA SER A 152 -1.58 -15.71 5.14
C SER A 152 -0.46 -16.75 5.28
N GLY A 153 0.33 -16.71 6.36
CA GLY A 153 1.45 -17.61 6.59
C GLY A 153 2.67 -17.36 5.71
N MET A 154 2.74 -16.20 5.03
CA MET A 154 3.86 -15.88 4.16
C MET A 154 5.14 -15.64 4.96
N LYS A 155 6.16 -16.43 4.63
CA LYS A 155 7.50 -16.40 5.23
C LYS A 155 8.51 -16.12 4.12
N SER A 156 8.54 -14.90 3.60
CA SER A 156 9.42 -14.49 2.51
C SER A 156 10.37 -13.37 2.91
N GLN A 157 11.52 -13.31 2.23
CA GLN A 157 12.50 -12.23 2.41
C GLN A 157 11.86 -10.85 2.18
N THR A 158 10.92 -10.71 1.25
CA THR A 158 10.19 -9.46 1.01
C THR A 158 9.48 -8.95 2.27
N VAL A 159 8.88 -9.83 3.08
CA VAL A 159 8.26 -9.44 4.34
C VAL A 159 9.31 -8.91 5.31
N VAL A 160 10.46 -9.58 5.39
CA VAL A 160 11.58 -9.18 6.24
C VAL A 160 12.12 -7.82 5.82
N ASP A 161 12.31 -7.58 4.52
CA ASP A 161 12.80 -6.31 3.99
C ASP A 161 11.84 -5.14 4.27
N ILE A 162 10.53 -5.37 4.18
CA ILE A 162 9.52 -4.37 4.57
C ILE A 162 9.57 -4.15 6.09
N MET A 163 9.65 -5.21 6.89
CA MET A 163 9.74 -5.08 8.36
C MET A 163 11.00 -4.31 8.79
N LYS A 164 12.17 -4.55 8.18
CA LYS A 164 13.39 -3.78 8.45
C LYS A 164 13.20 -2.29 8.22
N ARG A 165 12.43 -1.92 7.20
CA ARG A 165 12.08 -0.52 6.91
C ARG A 165 11.10 0.06 7.93
N VAL A 166 10.11 -0.71 8.37
CA VAL A 166 9.03 -0.21 9.22
C VAL A 166 9.38 -0.20 10.71
N VAL A 167 9.95 -1.29 11.23
CA VAL A 167 10.23 -1.51 12.67
C VAL A 167 11.03 -0.38 13.34
N PRO A 168 12.01 0.28 12.69
CA PRO A 168 12.70 1.42 13.28
C PRO A 168 11.77 2.58 13.68
N TYR A 169 10.68 2.80 12.95
CA TYR A 169 9.70 3.87 13.19
C TYR A 169 8.68 3.52 14.29
N LEU A 170 8.66 2.28 14.80
CA LEU A 170 7.64 1.82 15.76
C LEU A 170 8.06 1.91 17.22
N LYS A 171 9.28 2.36 17.53
CA LYS A 171 9.91 2.16 18.85
C LYS A 171 9.07 2.69 20.02
N ASP A 172 8.36 3.80 19.82
CA ASP A 172 7.59 4.46 20.87
C ASP A 172 6.06 4.25 20.71
N ASP A 173 5.61 3.73 19.56
CA ASP A 173 4.19 3.64 19.18
C ASP A 173 3.61 2.21 19.27
N ILE A 174 4.39 1.22 19.71
CA ILE A 174 3.95 -0.16 19.80
C ILE A 174 4.33 -0.82 21.12
N ASP A 175 3.45 -1.70 21.61
CA ASP A 175 3.78 -2.53 22.77
C ASP A 175 5.05 -3.36 22.51
N TYR A 176 5.88 -3.43 23.54
CA TYR A 176 7.19 -4.09 23.50
C TYR A 176 7.11 -5.56 23.07
N GLU A 177 6.07 -6.30 23.47
CA GLU A 177 5.90 -7.72 23.10
C GLU A 177 5.69 -7.85 21.59
N ARG A 178 4.91 -6.93 21.00
CA ARG A 178 4.68 -6.89 19.56
C ARG A 178 5.92 -6.43 18.79
N LEU A 179 6.68 -5.47 19.32
CA LEU A 179 7.98 -5.08 18.76
C LEU A 179 8.97 -6.24 18.75
N LEU A 180 9.04 -6.98 19.86
CA LEU A 180 9.91 -8.15 20.02
C LEU A 180 9.51 -9.25 19.02
N SER A 181 8.22 -9.46 18.83
CA SER A 181 7.67 -10.43 17.87
C SER A 181 8.13 -10.14 16.44
N TYR A 182 8.06 -8.88 15.99
CA TYR A 182 8.54 -8.51 14.65
C TYR A 182 10.05 -8.68 14.50
N ARG A 183 10.83 -8.32 15.53
CA ARG A 183 12.29 -8.50 15.50
C ARG A 183 12.70 -9.97 15.50
N LEU A 184 11.99 -10.81 16.25
CA LEU A 184 12.19 -12.25 16.24
C LEU A 184 11.86 -12.83 14.86
N PHE A 185 10.75 -12.41 14.24
CA PHE A 185 10.41 -12.82 12.88
C PHE A 185 11.54 -12.51 11.89
N MET A 186 12.05 -11.27 11.90
CA MET A 186 13.18 -10.89 11.05
C MET A 186 14.43 -11.75 11.33
N ALA A 187 14.77 -12.01 12.59
CA ALA A 187 15.92 -12.84 12.97
C ALA A 187 15.81 -14.30 12.50
N VAL A 188 14.60 -14.83 12.34
CA VAL A 188 14.37 -16.22 11.91
C VAL A 188 14.37 -16.33 10.38
N TYR A 189 13.75 -15.37 9.69
CA TYR A 189 13.46 -15.46 8.26
C TYR A 189 14.42 -14.67 7.36
N GLU A 190 15.36 -13.92 7.93
CA GLU A 190 16.40 -13.22 7.17
C GLU A 190 17.33 -14.21 6.47
N ASN A 191 17.46 -14.15 5.15
CA ASN A 191 18.31 -15.06 4.38
C ASN A 191 19.82 -14.73 4.48
N ASN A 192 20.18 -13.46 4.68
CA ASN A 192 21.57 -13.05 4.82
C ASN A 192 22.09 -13.37 6.24
N ILE A 193 23.11 -14.24 6.34
CA ILE A 193 23.66 -14.70 7.62
C ILE A 193 24.24 -13.54 8.47
N GLU A 194 24.94 -12.58 7.84
CA GLU A 194 25.54 -11.45 8.54
C GLU A 194 24.47 -10.50 9.08
N GLU A 195 23.46 -10.19 8.26
CA GLU A 195 22.33 -9.37 8.72
C GLU A 195 21.50 -10.09 9.77
N ARG A 196 21.28 -11.39 9.62
CA ARG A 196 20.58 -12.22 10.61
C ARG A 196 21.29 -12.17 11.95
N LYS A 197 22.62 -12.31 11.95
CA LYS A 197 23.45 -12.23 13.16
C LYS A 197 23.33 -10.86 13.82
N LYS A 198 23.43 -9.77 13.03
CA LYS A 198 23.26 -8.40 13.53
C LYS A 198 21.88 -8.19 14.17
N ILE A 199 20.81 -8.63 13.51
CA ILE A 199 19.44 -8.51 14.03
C ILE A 199 19.28 -9.31 15.34
N ALA A 200 19.88 -10.51 15.41
CA ALA A 200 19.85 -11.33 16.61
C ALA A 200 20.65 -10.71 17.78
N GLU A 201 21.82 -10.14 17.51
CA GLU A 201 22.62 -9.42 18.50
C GLU A 201 21.88 -8.19 19.05
N ASP A 202 21.26 -7.40 18.18
CA ASP A 202 20.43 -6.26 18.54
C ASP A 202 19.22 -6.68 19.40
N LEU A 203 18.58 -7.79 19.05
CA LEU A 203 17.47 -8.38 19.80
C LEU A 203 17.91 -8.78 21.22
N VAL A 204 19.03 -9.50 21.34
CA VAL A 204 19.60 -9.92 22.63
C VAL A 204 19.97 -8.71 23.48
N ALA A 205 20.58 -7.68 22.88
CA ALA A 205 20.92 -6.44 23.58
C ALA A 205 19.67 -5.72 24.12
N GLN A 206 18.57 -5.69 23.36
CA GLN A 206 17.31 -5.10 23.81
C GLN A 206 16.63 -5.87 24.94
N ILE A 207 16.70 -7.21 24.91
CA ILE A 207 16.18 -8.04 26.01
C ILE A 207 17.01 -7.78 27.28
N LYS A 208 18.35 -7.75 27.16
CA LYS A 208 19.27 -7.51 28.29
C LYS A 208 19.10 -6.12 28.93
N LYS A 209 18.79 -5.09 28.14
CA LYS A 209 18.55 -3.73 28.67
C LYS A 209 17.31 -3.63 29.58
N ARG A 210 16.34 -4.55 29.47
CA ARG A 210 15.09 -4.51 30.25
C ARG A 210 15.20 -5.15 31.63
N THR A 211 16.28 -5.89 31.91
CA THR A 211 16.41 -6.70 33.13
C THR A 211 16.59 -5.91 34.44
N SER A 212 16.54 -4.57 34.45
CA SER A 212 16.76 -3.78 35.68
C SER A 212 15.53 -3.08 36.30
N SER A 213 14.33 -3.02 35.70
CA SER A 213 13.25 -2.23 36.36
C SER A 213 11.77 -2.53 36.10
N GLU A 214 11.33 -3.48 35.26
CA GLU A 214 9.87 -3.68 35.07
C GLU A 214 9.43 -5.15 35.08
N LYS A 215 8.64 -5.52 36.11
CA LYS A 215 8.04 -6.85 36.27
C LYS A 215 7.01 -7.12 35.16
N ILE A 216 7.26 -8.18 34.39
CA ILE A 216 6.30 -8.76 33.44
C ILE A 216 5.06 -9.24 34.19
N ARG A 217 3.88 -8.67 33.92
CA ARG A 217 2.60 -9.22 34.41
C ARG A 217 2.24 -10.46 33.56
N PRO A 218 2.08 -11.67 34.13
CA PRO A 218 1.98 -12.92 33.34
C PRO A 218 0.67 -13.14 32.56
N ARG A 219 -0.25 -12.16 32.51
CA ARG A 219 -1.61 -12.38 31.97
C ARG A 219 -1.77 -12.19 30.46
N ARG A 220 -0.79 -11.61 29.73
CA ARG A 220 -0.91 -11.30 28.28
C ARG A 220 0.04 -12.05 27.35
N VAL A 221 1.01 -12.78 27.91
CA VAL A 221 2.02 -13.54 27.14
C VAL A 221 1.42 -14.72 26.36
N ARG A 222 0.28 -15.27 26.82
CA ARG A 222 -0.38 -16.41 26.15
C ARG A 222 -1.16 -16.04 24.90
N SER A 223 -1.57 -14.77 24.71
CA SER A 223 -2.36 -14.34 23.55
C SER A 223 -1.50 -13.99 22.35
N ALA A 224 -0.37 -13.31 22.54
CA ALA A 224 0.53 -12.94 21.43
C ALA A 224 1.30 -14.15 20.89
N LEU A 225 1.77 -15.05 21.78
CA LEU A 225 2.36 -16.33 21.37
C LEU A 225 1.34 -17.26 20.70
N ARG A 226 0.05 -17.23 21.09
CA ARG A 226 -0.99 -17.98 20.37
C ARG A 226 -1.20 -17.46 18.94
N PHE A 227 -1.20 -16.15 18.73
CA PHE A 227 -1.30 -15.58 17.38
C PHE A 227 -0.13 -15.99 16.49
N MET A 228 1.10 -15.98 17.01
CA MET A 228 2.26 -16.46 16.26
C MET A 228 2.25 -17.97 16.02
N PHE A 229 1.86 -18.79 17.01
CA PHE A 229 1.78 -20.25 16.83
C PHE A 229 0.65 -20.69 15.88
N ILE A 230 -0.42 -19.89 15.73
CA ILE A 230 -1.48 -20.14 14.75
C ILE A 230 -1.01 -19.79 13.33
N SER A 231 -0.18 -18.76 13.14
CA SER A 231 0.45 -18.43 11.84
C SER A 231 1.72 -19.21 11.51
N MET A 232 2.24 -20.03 12.45
CA MET A 232 3.45 -20.84 12.26
C MET A 232 3.19 -22.32 11.98
N LYS A 233 1.96 -22.82 12.19
CA LYS A 233 1.50 -24.12 11.65
C LYS A 233 1.04 -23.98 10.21
#